data_AF-A0A1E3H399-F1
#
_entry.id   AF-A0A1E3H399-F1
#
_cell.length_a   1.000
_cell.length_b   1.000
_cell.length_c   1.000
_cell.angle_alpha   90.00
_cell.angle_beta   90.00
_cell.angle_gamma   90.00
#
_symmetry.space_group_name_H-M   'P 1'
#
loop_
_entity.id
_entity.type
_entity.pdbx_description
1 polymer ?
#
loop_
_entity_poly.entity_id
_entity_poly.type
_entity_poly.pdbx_seq_one_letter_code
_entity_poly.pdbx_strand_id
1 'polypeptide(L)'
;MNGFMDLTSLIFLVIAVAVFWRLRSVLGSRTGTERPPAEPFKRREERAQADEASEGNDNVVALPTAVRSRMPADAEARQRIDAVAPAGSALNSALRMILSADQTFDPAHFVTGAKAPTR
;
A
#
# COMPACT_ATOMS: atom_id res chain seq x y z
N MET A 1 40.35 23.81 -30.26
CA MET A 1 38.88 23.97 -30.26
C MET A 1 38.26 22.66 -29.80
N ASN A 2 37.26 22.72 -28.90
CA ASN A 2 36.23 21.69 -28.57
C ASN A 2 35.93 21.44 -27.07
N GLY A 3 36.68 22.00 -26.11
CA GLY A 3 36.49 21.73 -24.67
C GLY A 3 35.09 22.03 -24.07
N PHE A 4 34.30 22.91 -24.69
CA PHE A 4 32.91 23.17 -24.25
C PHE A 4 31.94 22.06 -24.68
N MET A 5 32.17 21.47 -25.87
CA MET A 5 31.36 20.35 -26.36
C MET A 5 31.70 19.06 -25.59
N ASP A 6 32.96 18.90 -25.17
CA ASP A 6 33.40 17.76 -24.35
C ASP A 6 32.79 17.80 -22.94
N LEU A 7 32.81 18.95 -22.26
CA LEU A 7 32.24 19.08 -20.91
C LEU A 7 30.72 18.92 -20.92
N THR A 8 30.03 19.55 -21.88
CA THR A 8 28.56 19.46 -22.00
C THR A 8 28.14 18.03 -22.35
N SER A 9 28.84 17.37 -23.27
CA SER A 9 28.56 15.97 -23.63
C SER A 9 28.84 15.03 -22.47
N LEU A 10 29.89 15.27 -21.69
CA LEU A 10 30.22 14.50 -20.49
C LEU A 10 29.15 14.63 -19.41
N ILE A 11 28.66 15.84 -19.14
CA ILE A 11 27.57 16.07 -18.17
C ILE A 11 26.29 15.36 -18.65
N PHE A 12 25.97 15.47 -19.93
CA PHE A 12 24.79 14.81 -20.51
C PHE A 12 24.89 13.27 -20.41
N LEU A 13 26.07 12.70 -20.64
CA LEU A 13 26.34 11.27 -20.46
C LEU A 13 26.05 10.83 -19.02
N VAL A 14 26.54 11.57 -18.02
CA VAL A 14 26.33 11.25 -16.60
C VAL A 14 24.85 11.34 -16.24
N ILE A 15 24.15 12.38 -16.69
CA ILE A 15 22.71 12.55 -16.48
C ILE A 15 21.93 11.41 -17.13
N ALA A 16 22.26 11.04 -18.37
CA ALA A 16 21.59 9.96 -19.10
C ALA A 16 21.69 8.63 -18.35
N VAL A 17 22.89 8.29 -17.84
CA VAL A 17 23.10 7.08 -17.03
C VAL A 17 22.33 7.13 -15.71
N ALA A 18 22.33 8.27 -15.02
CA ALA A 18 21.58 8.44 -13.76
C ALA A 18 20.07 8.25 -13.94
N VAL A 19 19.50 8.79 -15.03
CA VAL A 19 18.09 8.59 -15.39
C VAL A 19 17.82 7.10 -15.68
N PHE A 20 18.68 6.44 -16.46
CA PHE A 20 18.53 5.01 -16.77
C PHE A 20 18.54 4.13 -15.50
N TRP A 21 19.45 4.42 -14.57
CA TRP A 21 19.53 3.69 -13.30
C TRP A 21 18.28 3.92 -12.43
N ARG A 22 17.77 5.15 -12.39
CA ARG A 22 16.53 5.48 -11.70
C ARG A 22 15.32 4.76 -12.32
N LEU A 23 15.24 4.70 -13.65
CA LEU A 23 14.19 3.96 -14.38
C LEU A 23 14.22 2.46 -14.07
N ARG A 24 15.42 1.87 -14.00
CA ARG A 24 15.58 0.46 -13.61
C ARG A 24 15.08 0.18 -12.19
N SER A 25 15.25 1.14 -11.28
CA SER A 25 14.78 1.06 -9.89
C SER A 25 13.25 1.12 -9.79
N VAL A 26 12.59 1.99 -10.58
CA VAL A 26 11.12 2.11 -10.56
C VAL A 26 10.39 0.98 -11.29
N LEU A 27 11.01 0.31 -12.26
CA LEU A 27 10.44 -0.92 -12.86
C LEU A 27 10.61 -2.16 -11.97
N GLY A 28 11.57 -2.15 -11.04
CA GLY A 28 11.94 -3.31 -10.24
C GLY A 28 11.14 -3.53 -8.94
N SER A 29 10.20 -2.65 -8.59
CA SER A 29 9.55 -2.65 -7.28
C SER A 29 8.06 -3.04 -7.28
N ARG A 30 7.53 -3.60 -8.37
CA ARG A 30 6.09 -3.95 -8.46
C ARG A 30 5.73 -5.29 -9.10
N THR A 31 6.68 -6.18 -9.38
CA THR A 31 6.37 -7.54 -9.89
C THR A 31 7.07 -8.64 -9.10
N GLY A 32 7.27 -8.41 -7.80
CA GLY A 32 7.77 -9.42 -6.86
C GLY A 32 6.62 -10.14 -6.15
N THR A 33 6.00 -11.09 -6.85
CA THR A 33 5.36 -12.27 -6.25
C THR A 33 4.16 -11.98 -5.34
N GLU A 34 2.99 -11.83 -5.98
CA GLU A 34 1.73 -12.26 -5.40
C GLU A 34 1.97 -13.54 -4.58
N ARG A 35 1.62 -13.51 -3.29
CA ARG A 35 1.67 -14.70 -2.44
C ARG A 35 1.04 -15.85 -3.22
N PRO A 36 1.74 -16.97 -3.46
CA PRO A 36 1.17 -18.10 -4.16
C PRO A 36 -0.17 -18.48 -3.50
N PRO A 37 -1.21 -18.81 -4.29
CA PRO A 37 -2.50 -19.18 -3.73
C PRO A 37 -2.38 -20.44 -2.86
N ALA A 38 -2.80 -20.25 -1.60
CA ALA A 38 -3.23 -21.16 -0.55
C ALA A 38 -3.06 -22.69 -0.72
N GLU A 39 -2.65 -23.34 0.37
CA GLU A 39 -3.03 -24.73 0.68
C GLU A 39 -3.89 -24.72 1.97
N PRO A 40 -5.21 -24.50 1.86
CA PRO A 40 -6.13 -24.49 3.01
C PRO A 40 -6.47 -25.89 3.55
N PHE A 41 -5.95 -26.96 2.92
CA PHE A 41 -6.35 -28.33 3.25
C PHE A 41 -5.63 -28.94 4.46
N LYS A 42 -4.44 -28.45 4.84
CA LYS A 42 -3.76 -28.97 6.04
C LYS A 42 -4.43 -28.60 7.37
N ARG A 43 -5.27 -27.55 7.40
CA ARG A 43 -5.96 -27.14 8.63
C ARG A 43 -7.22 -27.97 8.93
N ARG A 44 -7.71 -28.79 7.99
CA ARG A 44 -8.92 -29.59 8.20
C ARG A 44 -8.64 -30.85 9.03
N GLU A 45 -7.44 -31.42 8.89
CA GLU A 45 -7.06 -32.66 9.57
C GLU A 45 -6.83 -32.44 11.07
N GLU A 46 -6.18 -31.33 11.45
CA GLU A 46 -6.00 -30.96 12.87
C GLU A 46 -7.32 -30.60 13.57
N ARG A 47 -8.32 -30.11 12.81
CA ARG A 47 -9.64 -29.74 13.37
C ARG A 47 -10.55 -30.96 13.56
N ALA A 48 -10.49 -31.94 12.66
CA ALA A 48 -11.27 -33.17 12.77
C ALA A 48 -10.86 -33.99 14.02
N GLN A 49 -9.57 -34.04 14.36
CA GLN A 49 -9.10 -34.72 15.58
C GLN A 49 -9.46 -33.99 16.88
N ALA A 50 -9.76 -32.68 16.82
CA ALA A 50 -10.22 -31.91 17.98
C ALA A 50 -11.75 -31.98 18.17
N ASP A 51 -12.52 -32.17 17.09
CA ASP A 51 -13.98 -32.24 17.13
C ASP A 51 -14.50 -33.60 17.66
N GLU A 52 -13.78 -34.70 17.49
CA GLU A 52 -14.15 -36.01 18.10
C GLU A 52 -14.00 -36.02 19.64
N ALA A 53 -13.30 -35.05 20.23
CA ALA A 53 -13.14 -34.94 21.69
C ALA A 53 -14.18 -34.02 22.37
N SER A 54 -15.11 -33.42 21.61
CA SER A 54 -16.00 -32.37 22.13
C SER A 54 -17.47 -32.50 21.69
N GLU A 55 -17.98 -33.74 21.59
CA GLU A 55 -19.42 -34.02 21.39
C GLU A 55 -20.29 -33.75 22.64
N GLY A 56 -20.25 -32.55 23.21
CA GLY A 56 -20.97 -32.35 24.48
C GLY A 56 -21.41 -30.98 24.91
N ASN A 57 -21.10 -29.88 24.22
CA ASN A 57 -21.66 -28.58 24.61
C ASN A 57 -21.64 -27.60 23.44
N ASP A 58 -22.71 -26.81 23.34
CA ASP A 58 -22.89 -25.63 22.47
C ASP A 58 -21.76 -24.60 22.68
N ASN A 59 -20.58 -24.90 22.15
CA ASN A 59 -19.39 -24.08 22.33
C ASN A 59 -19.31 -23.06 21.20
N VAL A 60 -20.03 -21.95 21.38
CA VAL A 60 -19.86 -20.75 20.56
C VAL A 60 -18.51 -20.13 20.90
N VAL A 61 -17.46 -20.56 20.19
CA VAL A 61 -16.13 -19.95 20.32
C VAL A 61 -16.15 -18.59 19.64
N ALA A 62 -16.16 -17.52 20.43
CA ALA A 62 -16.00 -16.15 19.94
C ALA A 62 -14.62 -16.02 19.27
N LEU A 63 -14.59 -15.81 17.94
CA LEU A 63 -13.36 -15.59 17.19
C LEU A 63 -12.61 -14.36 17.74
N PRO A 64 -11.40 -14.49 18.31
CA PRO A 64 -10.64 -13.36 18.78
C PRO A 64 -9.77 -12.81 17.64
N THR A 65 -10.33 -12.42 16.49
CA THR A 65 -9.55 -11.73 15.44
C THR A 65 -10.44 -10.87 14.54
N ALA A 66 -10.62 -9.61 14.94
CA ALA A 66 -10.88 -8.48 14.03
C ALA A 66 -10.88 -7.11 14.75
N VAL A 67 -10.90 -7.09 16.09
CA VAL A 67 -11.11 -5.83 16.84
C VAL A 67 -9.81 -5.19 17.35
N ARG A 68 -8.67 -5.90 17.40
CA ARG A 68 -7.49 -5.42 18.16
C ARG A 68 -6.41 -4.64 17.41
N SER A 69 -6.57 -4.31 16.14
CA SER A 69 -5.54 -3.48 15.45
C SER A 69 -6.10 -2.43 14.48
N ARG A 70 -7.41 -2.16 14.52
CA ARG A 70 -8.07 -1.25 13.57
C ARG A 70 -8.16 0.20 14.06
N MET A 71 -8.21 0.40 15.38
CA MET A 71 -8.56 1.71 15.94
C MET A 71 -7.47 2.79 15.88
N PRO A 72 -6.15 2.51 16.03
CA PRO A 72 -5.15 3.57 15.96
C PRO A 72 -4.78 3.96 14.51
N ALA A 73 -4.66 2.97 13.61
CA ALA A 73 -4.27 3.20 12.22
C ALA A 73 -5.29 4.06 11.46
N ASP A 74 -6.59 3.86 11.72
CA ASP A 74 -7.67 4.60 11.07
C ASP A 74 -7.72 6.07 11.54
N ALA A 75 -7.37 6.33 12.81
CA ALA A 75 -7.35 7.67 13.38
C ALA A 75 -6.17 8.50 12.84
N GLU A 76 -4.98 7.90 12.75
CA GLU A 76 -3.81 8.53 12.14
C GLU A 76 -4.02 8.79 10.65
N ALA A 77 -4.63 7.85 9.93
CA ALA A 77 -4.95 8.03 8.52
C ALA A 77 -5.96 9.18 8.29
N ARG A 78 -6.94 9.35 9.18
CA ARG A 78 -7.88 10.50 9.13
C ARG A 78 -7.18 11.82 9.41
N GLN A 79 -6.26 11.87 10.38
CA GLN A 79 -5.44 13.07 10.62
C GLN A 79 -4.58 13.44 9.40
N ARG A 80 -4.01 12.45 8.71
CA ARG A 80 -3.26 12.68 7.46
C ARG A 80 -4.14 13.29 6.36
N ILE A 81 -5.42 12.91 6.28
CA ILE A 81 -6.37 13.53 5.35
C ILE A 81 -6.67 14.98 5.75
N ASP A 82 -6.88 15.25 7.03
CA ASP A 82 -7.19 16.59 7.53
C ASP A 82 -6.02 17.58 7.33
N ALA A 83 -4.78 17.07 7.29
CA ALA A 83 -3.59 17.86 6.95
C ALA A 83 -3.51 18.25 5.45
N VAL A 84 -4.17 17.48 4.56
CA VAL A 84 -4.15 17.71 3.10
C VAL A 84 -5.37 18.51 2.64
N ALA A 85 -6.53 18.31 3.27
CA ALA A 85 -7.77 18.99 2.94
C ALA A 85 -8.56 19.31 4.22
N PRO A 86 -9.10 20.55 4.37
CA PRO A 86 -9.90 20.90 5.54
C PRO A 86 -11.08 19.96 5.77
N ALA A 87 -11.33 19.61 7.04
CA ALA A 87 -12.48 18.79 7.43
C ALA A 87 -13.79 19.44 6.94
N GLY A 88 -14.68 18.63 6.37
CA GLY A 88 -15.96 19.11 5.80
C GLY A 88 -15.88 19.61 4.35
N SER A 89 -14.68 19.72 3.76
CA SER A 89 -14.57 19.98 2.32
C SER A 89 -14.96 18.76 1.48
N ALA A 90 -15.43 19.00 0.24
CA ALA A 90 -15.75 17.93 -0.71
C ALA A 90 -14.54 17.00 -0.97
N LEU A 91 -13.34 17.58 -1.05
CA LEU A 91 -12.10 16.83 -1.22
C LEU A 91 -11.80 15.93 0.00
N ASN A 92 -11.94 16.45 1.22
CA ASN A 92 -11.72 15.67 2.44
C ASN A 92 -12.69 14.48 2.51
N SER A 93 -13.97 14.69 2.18
CA SER A 93 -14.97 13.62 2.10
C SER A 93 -14.58 12.54 1.08
N ALA A 94 -14.18 12.95 -0.13
CA ALA A 94 -13.72 12.02 -1.16
C ALA A 94 -12.49 11.21 -0.74
N LEU A 95 -11.49 11.85 -0.12
CA LEU A 95 -10.29 11.17 0.39
C LEU A 95 -10.64 10.16 1.49
N ARG A 96 -11.61 10.48 2.37
CA ARG A 96 -12.09 9.56 3.40
C ARG A 96 -12.84 8.36 2.82
N MET A 97 -13.59 8.55 1.73
CA MET A 97 -14.21 7.43 1.01
C MET A 97 -13.15 6.49 0.42
N ILE A 98 -12.09 7.05 -0.21
CA ILE A 98 -11.00 6.23 -0.75
C ILE A 98 -10.29 5.45 0.36
N LEU A 99 -9.98 6.10 1.48
CA LEU A 99 -9.36 5.43 2.64
C LEU A 99 -10.23 4.29 3.20
N SER A 100 -11.56 4.42 3.11
CA SER A 100 -12.48 3.35 3.55
C SER A 100 -12.44 2.12 2.63
N ALA A 101 -12.15 2.32 1.35
CA ALA A 101 -12.01 1.26 0.35
C ALA A 101 -10.58 0.68 0.33
N ASP A 102 -9.56 1.50 0.58
CA ASP A 102 -8.15 1.13 0.62
C ASP A 102 -7.46 1.71 1.87
N GLN A 103 -7.18 0.84 2.84
CA GLN A 103 -6.52 1.22 4.09
C GLN A 103 -5.04 1.58 3.93
N THR A 104 -4.44 1.23 2.79
CA THR A 104 -3.03 1.55 2.48
C THR A 104 -2.88 2.89 1.76
N PHE A 105 -4.00 3.60 1.52
CA PHE A 105 -4.06 4.86 0.81
C PHE A 105 -3.18 5.96 1.45
N ASP A 106 -2.44 6.69 0.61
CA ASP A 106 -1.65 7.87 0.97
C ASP A 106 -2.27 9.15 0.36
N PRO A 107 -2.96 9.98 1.17
CA PRO A 107 -3.60 11.20 0.70
C PRO A 107 -2.62 12.24 0.13
N ALA A 108 -1.42 12.37 0.70
CA ALA A 108 -0.46 13.41 0.33
C ALA A 108 0.16 13.12 -1.04
N HIS A 109 0.54 11.86 -1.26
CA HIS A 109 1.05 11.41 -2.55
C HIS A 109 -0.02 11.50 -3.65
N PHE A 110 -1.27 11.13 -3.34
CA PHE A 110 -2.39 11.20 -4.27
C PHE A 110 -2.63 12.63 -4.78
N VAL A 111 -2.73 13.62 -3.88
CA VAL A 111 -2.96 15.02 -4.27
C VAL A 111 -1.78 15.60 -5.05
N THR A 112 -0.55 15.21 -4.71
CA THR A 112 0.64 15.61 -5.47
C THR A 112 0.60 15.05 -6.90
N GLY A 113 0.23 13.78 -7.07
CA GLY A 113 0.08 13.15 -8.38
C GLY A 113 -1.06 13.74 -9.21
N ALA A 114 -2.20 14.05 -8.58
CA ALA A 114 -3.36 14.66 -9.23
C ALA A 114 -3.10 16.09 -9.75
N LYS A 115 -2.11 16.79 -9.18
CA LYS A 115 -1.67 18.12 -9.63
C LYS A 115 -0.72 18.07 -10.83
N ALA A 116 -0.19 16.91 -11.21
CA ALA A 116 0.61 16.79 -12.41
C ALA A 116 -0.26 17.13 -13.64
N PRO A 117 0.27 17.85 -14.64
CA PRO A 117 -0.51 18.22 -15.81
C PRO A 117 -0.96 16.94 -16.53
N THR A 118 -2.27 16.77 -16.65
CA THR A 118 -2.86 15.87 -17.63
C THR A 118 -2.39 16.35 -19.00
N ARG A 119 -1.55 15.54 -19.64
CA ARG A 119 -1.04 15.80 -20.98
C ARG A 119 -2.13 15.63 -22.03
#